data_AF-A0A7W4DZC3-F1
#
_entry.id   AF-A0A7W4DZC3-F1
#
_cell.length_a   1.000
_cell.length_b   1.000
_cell.length_c   1.000
_cell.angle_alpha   90.00
_cell.angle_beta   90.00
_cell.angle_gamma   90.00
#
_symmetry.space_group_name_H-M   'P 1'
#
loop_
_entity.id
_entity.type
_entity.pdbx_description
1 polymer ?
#
loop_
_entity_poly.entity_id
_entity_poly.type
_entity_poly.pdbx_seq_one_letter_code
_entity_poly.pdbx_strand_id
1 'polypeptide(L)'
;MLLDNILVTCPQKIFAKKIKQIKKKYSFKSKDTMQSIRELCSLLYIVDQEELALQVANLIDKLEYKGDMRIWMNVSGVLTVESLIYAKRGENEKVKICRKTIEDVYLYYGDEDKQRINMKVFKRVMNGEGFYLEEIKRVQDSGDLKLEIFWRFLQFEELLYMRVMGGSEAYPIEKLDSMIEEEKQFIAMHIDKASF
;
A
#
# COMPACT_ATOMS: atom_id res chain seq x y z
N MET A 1 22.45 7.44 0.82
CA MET A 1 21.98 8.32 1.90
C MET A 1 20.58 7.96 2.42
N LEU A 2 19.49 7.96 1.65
CA LEU A 2 18.16 7.47 2.15
C LEU A 2 18.13 5.95 2.38
N LEU A 3 18.34 5.17 1.33
CA LEU A 3 18.22 3.71 1.42
C LEU A 3 19.21 3.10 2.42
N ASP A 4 20.39 3.69 2.58
CA ASP A 4 21.38 3.22 3.55
C ASP A 4 20.96 3.56 4.99
N ASN A 5 20.31 4.71 5.22
CA ASN A 5 19.73 5.06 6.51
C ASN A 5 18.61 4.09 6.93
N ILE A 6 17.78 3.66 5.97
CA ILE A 6 16.75 2.65 6.22
C ILE A 6 17.37 1.33 6.67
N LEU A 7 18.50 0.89 6.10
CA LEU A 7 19.18 -0.34 6.52
C LEU A 7 19.70 -0.28 7.96
N VAL A 8 20.12 0.91 8.41
CA VAL A 8 20.56 1.12 9.80
C VAL A 8 19.36 1.11 10.75
N THR A 9 18.27 1.75 10.36
CA THR A 9 17.07 1.90 11.20
C THR A 9 16.23 0.62 11.26
N CYS A 10 16.13 -0.10 10.15
CA CYS A 10 15.32 -1.30 9.98
C CYS A 10 16.22 -2.46 9.50
N PRO A 11 16.92 -3.15 10.44
CA PRO A 11 17.94 -4.15 10.09
C PRO A 11 17.35 -5.48 9.59
N GLN A 12 16.03 -5.66 9.61
CA GLN A 12 15.39 -6.91 9.23
C GLN A 12 15.58 -7.21 7.73
N LYS A 13 15.71 -8.50 7.41
CA LYS A 13 16.11 -8.98 6.08
C LYS A 13 15.18 -8.50 4.96
N ILE A 14 13.89 -8.30 5.25
CA ILE A 14 12.91 -7.83 4.28
C ILE A 14 13.25 -6.43 3.75
N PHE A 15 13.64 -5.49 4.62
CA PHE A 15 14.04 -4.14 4.20
C PHE A 15 15.28 -4.18 3.32
N ALA A 16 16.29 -4.96 3.72
CA ALA A 16 17.51 -5.16 2.93
C ALA A 16 17.22 -5.76 1.55
N LYS A 17 16.28 -6.71 1.47
CA LYS A 17 15.84 -7.32 0.22
C LYS A 17 15.19 -6.29 -0.70
N LYS A 18 14.22 -5.51 -0.21
CA LYS A 18 13.53 -4.47 -1.00
C LYS A 18 14.51 -3.41 -1.49
N ILE A 19 15.40 -2.94 -0.64
CA ILE A 19 16.44 -1.97 -1.01
C ILE A 19 17.37 -2.52 -2.09
N LYS A 20 17.77 -3.80 -2.00
CA LYS A 20 18.57 -4.45 -3.05
C LYS A 20 17.81 -4.52 -4.38
N GLN A 21 16.52 -4.85 -4.36
CA GLN A 21 15.67 -4.89 -5.55
C GLN A 21 15.54 -3.50 -6.21
N ILE A 22 15.36 -2.45 -5.41
CA ILE A 22 15.32 -1.06 -5.86
C ILE A 22 16.64 -0.66 -6.52
N LYS A 23 17.78 -0.90 -5.86
CA LYS A 23 19.11 -0.54 -6.38
C LYS A 23 19.49 -1.30 -7.66
N LYS A 24 19.10 -2.57 -7.79
CA LYS A 24 19.48 -3.42 -8.94
C LYS A 24 18.86 -2.96 -10.27
N LYS A 25 17.63 -2.47 -10.24
CA LYS A 25 16.83 -2.15 -11.45
C LYS A 25 16.39 -0.69 -11.49
N TYR A 26 17.06 0.22 -10.75
CA TYR A 26 16.62 1.59 -10.48
C TYR A 26 16.07 2.33 -11.72
N SER A 27 14.77 2.18 -11.93
CA SER A 27 14.05 2.63 -13.12
C SER A 27 12.59 2.80 -12.74
N PHE A 28 12.12 4.04 -12.85
CA PHE A 28 10.72 4.40 -12.65
C PHE A 28 9.81 3.99 -13.82
N LYS A 29 10.34 3.16 -14.74
CA LYS A 29 9.59 2.50 -15.81
C LYS A 29 9.43 0.99 -15.57
N SER A 30 10.15 0.42 -14.59
CA SER A 30 10.09 -1.01 -14.29
C SER A 30 9.03 -1.29 -13.21
N LYS A 31 8.04 -2.12 -13.53
CA LYS A 31 7.02 -2.58 -12.59
C LYS A 31 7.65 -3.14 -11.30
N ASP A 32 8.67 -3.97 -11.41
CA ASP A 32 9.32 -4.62 -10.24
C ASP A 32 9.94 -3.60 -9.29
N THR A 33 10.60 -2.56 -9.83
CA THR A 33 11.19 -1.50 -9.01
C THR A 33 10.12 -0.67 -8.34
N MET A 34 9.07 -0.30 -9.07
CA MET A 34 7.93 0.44 -8.55
C MET A 34 7.21 -0.32 -7.43
N GLN A 35 6.99 -1.61 -7.62
CA GLN A 35 6.44 -2.50 -6.61
C GLN A 35 7.34 -2.57 -5.37
N SER A 36 8.66 -2.70 -5.55
CA SER A 36 9.60 -2.73 -4.42
C SER A 36 9.60 -1.42 -3.62
N ILE A 37 9.41 -0.27 -4.28
CA ILE A 37 9.27 1.04 -3.61
C ILE A 37 7.96 1.11 -2.82
N ARG A 38 6.84 0.71 -3.42
CA ARG A 38 5.53 0.64 -2.74
C ARG A 38 5.61 -0.24 -1.50
N GLU A 39 6.10 -1.47 -1.67
CA GLU A 39 6.22 -2.43 -0.57
C GLU A 39 7.12 -1.92 0.55
N LEU A 40 8.25 -1.28 0.20
CA LEU A 40 9.12 -0.65 1.19
C LEU A 40 8.42 0.48 1.96
N CYS A 41 7.62 1.31 1.28
CA CYS A 41 6.82 2.37 1.89
C CYS A 41 5.83 1.79 2.91
N SER A 42 5.04 0.79 2.50
CA SER A 42 4.06 0.12 3.37
C SER A 42 4.74 -0.55 4.57
N LEU A 43 5.88 -1.23 4.37
CA LEU A 43 6.65 -1.85 5.46
C LEU A 43 7.16 -0.82 6.47
N LEU A 44 7.67 0.32 6.01
CA LEU A 44 8.12 1.40 6.90
C LEU A 44 6.96 1.98 7.72
N TYR A 45 5.79 2.13 7.11
CA TYR A 45 4.58 2.54 7.82
C TYR A 45 4.14 1.52 8.87
N ILE A 46 4.25 0.21 8.56
CA ILE A 46 3.94 -0.87 9.51
C ILE A 46 4.83 -0.80 10.76
N VAL A 47 6.12 -0.49 10.61
CA VAL A 47 7.08 -0.39 11.73
C VAL A 47 7.21 1.04 12.29
N ASP A 48 6.20 1.88 12.09
CA ASP A 48 6.10 3.24 12.61
C ASP A 48 7.24 4.20 12.19
N GLN A 49 7.90 3.91 11.07
CA GLN A 49 8.93 4.76 10.46
C GLN A 49 8.31 5.72 9.43
N GLU A 50 7.32 6.51 9.86
CA GLU A 50 6.50 7.35 8.97
C GLU A 50 7.32 8.36 8.15
N GLU A 51 8.34 9.00 8.75
CA GLU A 51 9.21 9.94 8.01
C GLU A 51 10.00 9.25 6.89
N LEU A 52 10.47 8.03 7.14
CA LEU A 52 11.16 7.25 6.11
C LEU A 52 10.16 6.77 5.05
N ALA A 53 8.94 6.40 5.45
CA ALA A 53 7.87 6.04 4.51
C ALA A 53 7.54 7.20 3.56
N LEU A 54 7.35 8.42 4.08
CA LEU A 54 7.15 9.62 3.26
C LEU A 54 8.33 9.87 2.31
N GLN A 55 9.57 9.72 2.77
CA GLN A 55 10.76 9.90 1.92
C GLN A 55 10.84 8.84 0.81
N VAL A 56 10.40 7.60 1.07
CA VAL A 56 10.32 6.54 0.07
C VAL A 56 9.16 6.78 -0.90
N ALA A 57 8.00 7.25 -0.43
CA ALA A 57 6.86 7.62 -1.26
C ALA A 57 7.24 8.70 -2.28
N ASN A 58 7.97 9.73 -1.83
CA ASN A 58 8.50 10.84 -2.65
C ASN A 58 9.36 10.39 -3.85
N LEU A 59 9.79 9.12 -3.92
CA LEU A 59 10.49 8.60 -5.07
C LEU A 59 9.57 8.42 -6.29
N ILE A 60 8.26 8.20 -6.07
CA ILE A 60 7.31 7.84 -7.13
C ILE A 60 5.95 8.54 -7.05
N ASP A 61 5.61 9.20 -5.94
CA ASP A 61 4.33 9.90 -5.70
C ASP A 61 3.95 10.96 -6.76
N LYS A 62 4.96 11.61 -7.37
CA LYS A 62 4.81 12.66 -8.39
C LYS A 62 4.77 12.13 -9.82
N LEU A 63 4.90 10.81 -10.03
CA LEU A 63 4.76 10.26 -11.36
C LEU A 63 3.31 10.42 -11.80
N GLU A 64 3.09 10.82 -13.05
CA GLU A 64 1.77 10.94 -13.64
C GLU A 64 1.34 9.63 -14.31
N TYR A 65 0.03 9.43 -14.43
CA TYR A 65 -0.51 8.30 -15.16
C TYR A 65 -0.28 8.44 -16.67
N LYS A 66 0.33 7.42 -17.28
CA LYS A 66 0.66 7.39 -18.72
C LYS A 66 0.00 6.22 -19.46
N GLY A 67 -1.12 5.72 -18.95
CA GLY A 67 -1.89 4.62 -19.57
C GLY A 67 -1.60 3.22 -19.04
N ASP A 68 -0.52 2.99 -18.28
CA ASP A 68 -0.22 1.66 -17.70
C ASP A 68 -0.64 1.58 -16.23
N MET A 69 -1.81 0.97 -15.98
CA MET A 69 -2.33 0.79 -14.62
C MET A 69 -1.39 -0.05 -13.74
N ARG A 70 -0.62 -0.97 -14.31
CA ARG A 70 0.28 -1.85 -13.53
C ARG A 70 1.42 -1.06 -12.89
N ILE A 71 1.81 0.06 -13.51
CA ILE A 71 2.77 1.00 -12.94
C ILE A 71 2.05 1.91 -11.95
N TRP A 72 0.91 2.47 -12.34
CA TRP A 72 0.13 3.42 -11.55
C TRP A 72 -0.33 2.87 -10.20
N MET A 73 -0.73 1.60 -10.13
CA MET A 73 -1.14 0.96 -8.87
C MET A 73 -0.06 1.09 -7.78
N ASN A 74 1.22 1.17 -8.15
CA ASN A 74 2.30 1.38 -7.19
C ASN A 74 2.38 2.83 -6.70
N VAL A 75 2.13 3.80 -7.59
CA VAL A 75 2.03 5.23 -7.22
C VAL A 75 0.83 5.43 -6.29
N SER A 76 -0.33 4.87 -6.65
CA SER A 76 -1.52 4.89 -5.79
C SER A 76 -1.28 4.25 -4.42
N GLY A 77 -0.52 3.16 -4.36
CA GLY A 77 -0.19 2.51 -3.09
C GLY A 77 0.62 3.43 -2.16
N VAL A 78 1.64 4.13 -2.68
CA VAL A 78 2.39 5.08 -1.83
C VAL A 78 1.56 6.31 -1.45
N LEU A 79 0.74 6.84 -2.37
CA LEU A 79 -0.18 7.95 -2.08
C LEU A 79 -1.19 7.58 -0.99
N THR A 80 -1.59 6.31 -0.92
CA THR A 80 -2.47 5.80 0.14
C THR A 80 -1.79 5.88 1.51
N VAL A 81 -0.54 5.42 1.60
CA VAL A 81 0.26 5.51 2.84
C VAL A 81 0.49 6.98 3.24
N GLU A 82 0.87 7.83 2.28
CA GLU A 82 1.03 9.28 2.51
C GLU A 82 -0.24 9.93 3.06
N SER A 83 -1.38 9.65 2.44
CA SER A 83 -2.68 10.20 2.84
C SER A 83 -2.99 9.88 4.31
N LEU A 84 -2.72 8.65 4.75
CA LEU A 84 -2.92 8.23 6.15
C LEU A 84 -1.97 8.93 7.12
N ILE A 85 -0.69 9.07 6.75
CA ILE A 85 0.29 9.78 7.56
C ILE A 85 -0.09 11.27 7.68
N TYR A 86 -0.48 11.92 6.58
CA TYR A 86 -0.95 13.30 6.59
C TYR A 86 -2.25 13.47 7.40
N ALA A 87 -3.17 12.52 7.33
CA ALA A 87 -4.38 12.53 8.15
C ALA A 87 -4.06 12.47 9.65
N LYS A 88 -3.12 11.59 10.06
CA LYS A 88 -2.65 11.51 11.46
C LYS A 88 -2.03 12.82 11.96
N ARG A 89 -1.39 13.58 11.05
CA ARG A 89 -0.79 14.89 11.34
C ARG A 89 -1.77 16.07 11.27
N GLY A 90 -3.02 15.83 10.87
CA GLY A 90 -4.01 16.90 10.64
C GLY A 90 -3.76 17.72 9.37
N GLU A 91 -2.93 17.24 8.44
CA GLU A 91 -2.55 17.93 7.20
C GLU A 91 -3.62 17.73 6.10
N ASN A 92 -4.85 18.18 6.36
CA ASN A 92 -6.05 17.88 5.56
C ASN A 92 -5.92 18.28 4.08
N GLU A 93 -5.20 19.35 3.74
CA GLU A 93 -5.00 19.73 2.34
C GLU A 93 -4.15 18.71 1.57
N LYS A 94 -3.13 18.12 2.21
CA LYS A 94 -2.34 17.05 1.59
C LYS A 94 -3.15 15.76 1.45
N VAL A 95 -3.98 15.43 2.44
CA VAL A 95 -4.93 14.30 2.36
C VAL A 95 -5.83 14.44 1.13
N LYS A 96 -6.42 15.64 0.94
CA LYS A 96 -7.27 15.93 -0.23
C LYS A 96 -6.51 15.78 -1.55
N ILE A 97 -5.28 16.25 -1.62
CA ILE A 97 -4.43 16.12 -2.82
C ILE A 97 -4.18 14.64 -3.13
N CYS A 98 -3.68 13.85 -2.18
CA CYS A 98 -3.42 12.43 -2.38
C CYS A 98 -4.68 11.69 -2.86
N ARG A 99 -5.80 11.89 -2.15
CA ARG A 99 -7.08 11.26 -2.49
C ARG A 99 -7.56 11.65 -3.88
N LYS A 100 -7.52 12.94 -4.22
CA LYS A 100 -7.91 13.44 -5.54
C LYS A 100 -7.06 12.83 -6.65
N THR A 101 -5.74 12.75 -6.46
CA THR A 101 -4.84 12.13 -7.44
C THR A 101 -5.18 10.65 -7.69
N ILE A 102 -5.55 9.91 -6.64
CA ILE A 102 -6.02 8.52 -6.76
C ILE A 102 -7.35 8.48 -7.53
N GLU A 103 -8.34 9.27 -7.13
CA GLU A 103 -9.68 9.32 -7.72
C GLU A 103 -9.66 9.71 -9.21
N ASP A 104 -8.89 10.75 -9.56
CA ASP A 104 -8.78 11.27 -10.93
C ASP A 104 -8.34 10.17 -11.92
N VAL A 105 -7.48 9.24 -11.47
CA VAL A 105 -7.00 8.14 -12.31
C VAL A 105 -7.89 6.90 -12.19
N TYR A 106 -8.24 6.47 -10.98
CA TYR A 106 -9.00 5.23 -10.80
C TYR A 106 -10.45 5.35 -11.24
N LEU A 107 -11.10 6.48 -10.98
CA LEU A 107 -12.53 6.64 -11.21
C LEU A 107 -12.81 7.41 -12.49
N TYR A 108 -12.02 8.45 -12.77
CA TYR A 108 -12.35 9.46 -13.78
C TYR A 108 -11.48 9.44 -15.03
N TYR A 109 -10.50 8.54 -15.14
CA TYR A 109 -9.70 8.44 -16.36
C TYR A 109 -10.43 7.73 -17.51
N GLY A 110 -10.44 8.38 -18.66
CA GLY A 110 -11.00 7.87 -19.92
C GLY A 110 -12.40 8.42 -20.21
N ASP A 111 -13.06 7.83 -21.20
CA ASP A 111 -14.42 8.18 -21.59
C ASP A 111 -15.48 7.74 -20.54
N GLU A 112 -16.71 8.20 -20.71
CA GLU A 112 -17.82 7.93 -19.79
C GLU A 112 -18.09 6.42 -19.59
N ASP A 113 -17.92 5.62 -20.64
CA ASP A 113 -18.12 4.18 -20.58
C ASP A 113 -17.06 3.51 -19.70
N LYS A 114 -15.79 3.91 -19.88
CA LYS A 114 -14.69 3.44 -19.03
C LYS A 114 -14.88 3.88 -17.58
N GLN A 115 -15.28 5.13 -17.33
CA GLN A 115 -15.57 5.62 -15.98
C GLN A 115 -16.71 4.84 -15.31
N ARG A 116 -17.75 4.46 -16.07
CA ARG A 116 -18.85 3.62 -15.58
C ARG A 116 -18.37 2.23 -15.18
N ILE A 117 -17.47 1.62 -15.96
CA ILE A 117 -16.85 0.33 -15.62
C ILE A 117 -16.00 0.47 -14.36
N ASN A 118 -15.14 1.49 -14.29
CA ASN A 118 -14.30 1.75 -13.13
C ASN A 118 -15.12 1.93 -11.85
N MET A 119 -16.22 2.67 -11.90
CA MET A 119 -17.11 2.85 -10.76
C MET A 119 -17.74 1.52 -10.28
N LYS A 120 -18.08 0.60 -11.19
CA LYS A 120 -18.56 -0.74 -10.81
C LYS A 120 -17.47 -1.53 -10.09
N VAL A 121 -16.24 -1.52 -10.62
CA VAL A 121 -15.09 -2.18 -9.98
C VAL A 121 -14.82 -1.58 -8.62
N PHE A 122 -14.80 -0.24 -8.52
CA PHE A 122 -14.63 0.49 -7.28
C PHE A 122 -15.64 0.06 -6.21
N LYS A 123 -16.95 0.04 -6.54
CA LYS A 123 -17.98 -0.41 -5.60
C LYS A 123 -17.78 -1.82 -5.10
N ARG A 124 -17.29 -2.73 -5.94
CA ARG A 124 -16.98 -4.12 -5.54
C ARG A 124 -15.78 -4.19 -4.60
N VAL A 125 -14.70 -3.47 -4.91
CA VAL A 125 -13.52 -3.34 -4.04
C VAL A 125 -13.92 -2.76 -2.69
N MET A 126 -14.70 -1.67 -2.68
CA MET A 126 -15.20 -1.05 -1.45
C MET A 126 -16.15 -1.95 -0.64
N ASN A 127 -16.65 -3.03 -1.23
CA ASN A 127 -17.43 -4.07 -0.54
C ASN A 127 -16.61 -5.34 -0.23
N GLY A 128 -15.28 -5.29 -0.35
CA GLY A 128 -14.37 -6.34 0.10
C GLY A 128 -14.03 -7.41 -0.94
N GLU A 129 -14.38 -7.25 -2.23
CA GLU A 129 -14.04 -8.23 -3.29
C GLU A 129 -12.52 -8.40 -3.47
N GLY A 130 -11.70 -7.46 -2.98
CA GLY A 130 -10.24 -7.52 -3.02
C GLY A 130 -9.58 -8.21 -1.82
N PHE A 131 -10.34 -8.67 -0.83
CA PHE A 131 -9.76 -9.23 0.40
C PHE A 131 -9.21 -10.65 0.23
N TYR A 132 -8.19 -10.96 1.02
CA TYR A 132 -7.44 -12.21 1.02
C TYR A 132 -7.80 -13.12 2.21
N LEU A 133 -9.03 -13.01 2.73
CA LEU A 133 -9.45 -13.74 3.95
C LEU A 133 -9.35 -15.26 3.80
N GLU A 134 -9.68 -15.79 2.61
CA GLU A 134 -9.61 -17.22 2.32
C GLU A 134 -8.15 -17.70 2.24
N GLU A 135 -7.28 -16.93 1.59
CA GLU A 135 -5.85 -17.22 1.52
C GLU A 135 -5.20 -17.20 2.89
N ILE A 136 -5.49 -16.18 3.71
CA ILE A 136 -4.98 -16.04 5.07
C ILE A 136 -5.41 -17.25 5.90
N LYS A 137 -6.69 -17.62 5.88
CA LYS A 137 -7.19 -18.78 6.61
C LYS A 137 -6.50 -20.07 6.19
N ARG A 138 -6.36 -20.29 4.88
CA ARG A 138 -5.71 -21.49 4.34
C ARG A 138 -4.27 -21.64 4.82
N VAL A 139 -3.50 -20.55 4.90
CA VAL A 139 -2.09 -20.61 5.31
C VAL A 139 -1.91 -20.64 6.83
N GLN A 140 -2.87 -20.12 7.58
CA GLN A 140 -2.99 -20.32 9.02
C GLN A 140 -3.22 -21.80 9.34
N ASP A 141 -4.16 -22.45 8.64
CA ASP A 141 -4.46 -23.87 8.81
C ASP A 141 -3.24 -24.76 8.49
N SER A 142 -2.39 -24.33 7.53
CA SER A 142 -1.15 -25.03 7.19
C SER A 142 0.04 -24.70 8.09
N GLY A 143 -0.05 -23.66 8.93
CA GLY A 143 1.06 -23.15 9.75
C GLY A 143 2.21 -22.50 8.96
N ASP A 144 1.98 -22.07 7.70
CA ASP A 144 3.04 -21.43 6.91
C ASP A 144 3.10 -19.93 7.21
N LEU A 145 3.82 -19.60 8.28
CA LEU A 145 3.95 -18.23 8.75
C LEU A 145 4.52 -17.26 7.70
N LYS A 146 5.44 -17.71 6.83
CA LYS A 146 6.00 -16.81 5.81
C LYS A 146 4.96 -16.41 4.78
N LEU A 147 4.13 -17.38 4.39
CA LEU A 147 3.06 -17.15 3.43
C LEU A 147 1.89 -16.39 4.08
N GLU A 148 1.61 -16.62 5.37
CA GLU A 148 0.66 -15.82 6.14
C GLU A 148 1.04 -14.34 6.16
N ILE A 149 2.29 -14.01 6.50
CA ILE A 149 2.77 -12.63 6.50
C ILE A 149 2.58 -11.98 5.12
N PHE A 150 2.82 -12.72 4.04
CA PHE A 150 2.61 -12.20 2.68
C PHE A 150 1.13 -11.89 2.39
N TRP A 151 0.21 -12.82 2.67
CA TRP A 151 -1.21 -12.58 2.42
C TRP A 151 -1.79 -11.48 3.31
N ARG A 152 -1.38 -11.44 4.57
CA ARG A 152 -1.73 -10.35 5.50
C ARG A 152 -1.18 -9.00 5.05
N PHE A 153 0.03 -8.95 4.49
CA PHE A 153 0.57 -7.73 3.89
C PHE A 153 -0.26 -7.24 2.69
N LEU A 154 -0.74 -8.14 1.83
CA LEU A 154 -1.62 -7.76 0.73
C LEU A 154 -2.98 -7.28 1.24
N GLN A 155 -3.56 -7.96 2.24
CA GLN A 155 -4.79 -7.55 2.91
C GLN A 155 -4.65 -6.15 3.52
N PHE A 156 -3.52 -5.89 4.18
CA PHE A 156 -3.21 -4.58 4.76
C PHE A 156 -3.26 -3.47 3.70
N GLU A 157 -2.61 -3.64 2.55
CA GLU A 157 -2.61 -2.61 1.49
C GLU A 157 -4.02 -2.33 0.94
N GLU A 158 -4.87 -3.37 0.78
CA GLU A 158 -6.28 -3.20 0.37
C GLU A 158 -7.11 -2.45 1.42
N LEU A 159 -6.90 -2.75 2.70
CA LEU A 159 -7.56 -2.05 3.80
C LEU A 159 -7.17 -0.57 3.85
N LEU A 160 -5.87 -0.25 3.69
CA LEU A 160 -5.42 1.15 3.63
C LEU A 160 -6.11 1.91 2.49
N TYR A 161 -6.19 1.28 1.31
CA TYR A 161 -6.85 1.90 0.15
C TYR A 161 -8.32 2.20 0.45
N MET A 162 -9.09 1.21 0.92
CA MET A 162 -10.50 1.43 1.29
C MET A 162 -10.67 2.53 2.33
N ARG A 163 -9.76 2.56 3.32
CA ARG A 163 -9.78 3.55 4.40
C ARG A 163 -9.56 4.98 3.89
N VAL A 164 -8.64 5.18 2.94
CA VAL A 164 -8.39 6.47 2.29
C VAL A 164 -9.57 6.91 1.40
N MET A 165 -10.22 5.95 0.74
CA MET A 165 -11.39 6.21 -0.11
C MET A 165 -12.67 6.51 0.67
N GLY A 166 -12.63 6.41 2.00
CA GLY A 166 -13.73 6.81 2.90
C GLY A 166 -14.58 5.64 3.42
N GLY A 167 -14.16 4.40 3.19
CA GLY A 167 -14.92 3.21 3.59
C GLY A 167 -16.23 3.02 2.82
N SER A 168 -17.06 2.11 3.29
CA SER A 168 -18.37 1.78 2.73
C SER A 168 -19.36 1.41 3.84
N GLU A 169 -20.61 1.16 3.49
CA GLU A 169 -21.61 0.67 4.44
C GLU A 169 -21.21 -0.69 5.06
N ALA A 170 -20.64 -1.59 4.26
CA ALA A 170 -20.16 -2.90 4.73
C ALA A 170 -18.85 -2.82 5.53
N TYR A 171 -18.05 -1.79 5.24
CA TYR A 171 -16.74 -1.53 5.84
C TYR A 171 -16.62 -0.05 6.24
N PRO A 172 -17.32 0.36 7.31
CA PRO A 172 -17.19 1.72 7.83
C PRO A 172 -15.77 1.96 8.33
N ILE A 173 -15.42 3.24 8.46
CA ILE A 173 -14.08 3.71 8.83
C ILE A 173 -13.57 3.05 10.10
N GLU A 174 -14.40 2.95 11.14
CA GLU A 174 -14.03 2.39 12.44
C GLU A 174 -13.70 0.89 12.34
N LYS A 175 -14.43 0.16 11.49
CA LYS A 175 -14.16 -1.25 11.21
C LYS A 175 -12.85 -1.41 10.45
N LEU A 176 -12.62 -0.57 9.43
CA LEU A 176 -11.37 -0.58 8.68
C LEU A 176 -10.17 -0.24 9.59
N ASP A 177 -10.30 0.74 10.48
CA ASP A 177 -9.24 1.10 11.43
C ASP A 177 -8.85 -0.07 12.34
N SER A 178 -9.84 -0.82 12.87
CA SER A 178 -9.57 -2.03 13.66
C SER A 178 -8.82 -3.08 12.84
N MET A 179 -9.30 -3.38 11.63
CA MET A 179 -8.69 -4.39 10.76
C MET A 179 -7.27 -4.00 10.34
N ILE A 180 -7.03 -2.71 10.04
CA ILE A 180 -5.71 -2.19 9.69
C ILE A 180 -4.74 -2.39 10.84
N GLU A 181 -5.15 -2.06 12.06
CA GLU A 181 -4.30 -2.19 13.24
C GLU A 181 -3.99 -3.66 13.55
N GLU A 182 -4.97 -4.57 13.40
CA GLU A 182 -4.76 -6.01 13.54
C GLU A 182 -3.70 -6.54 12.55
N GLU A 183 -3.82 -6.20 11.27
CA GLU A 183 -2.84 -6.62 10.26
C GLU A 183 -1.47 -5.99 10.51
N LYS A 184 -1.44 -4.70 10.86
CA LYS A 184 -0.20 -3.97 11.17
C LYS A 184 0.55 -4.62 12.34
N GLN A 185 -0.13 -4.88 13.45
CA GLN A 185 0.46 -5.51 14.63
C GLN A 185 0.99 -6.91 14.32
N PHE A 186 0.22 -7.73 13.59
CA PHE A 186 0.67 -9.06 13.19
C PHE A 186 1.95 -9.00 12.35
N ILE A 187 1.97 -8.15 11.32
CA ILE A 187 3.12 -8.07 10.40
C ILE A 187 4.33 -7.49 11.12
N ALA A 188 4.16 -6.46 11.95
CA ALA A 188 5.24 -5.86 12.73
C ALA A 188 5.87 -6.89 13.70
N MET A 189 5.04 -7.71 14.36
CA MET A 189 5.50 -8.75 15.27
C MET A 189 6.34 -9.84 14.57
N HIS A 190 6.05 -10.14 13.30
CA HIS A 190 6.71 -11.21 12.54
C HIS A 190 7.61 -10.69 11.40
N ILE A 191 7.96 -9.41 11.44
CA ILE A 191 8.68 -8.72 10.36
C ILE A 191 10.06 -9.36 10.05
N ASP A 192 10.67 -10.02 11.02
CA ASP A 192 11.94 -10.75 10.88
C ASP A 192 11.82 -12.01 10.00
N LYS A 193 10.60 -12.57 9.88
CA LYS A 193 10.30 -13.74 9.05
C LYS A 193 9.82 -13.38 7.65
N ALA A 194 9.42 -12.12 7.41
CA ALA A 194 8.95 -11.67 6.11
C ALA A 194 10.01 -11.89 5.00
N SER A 195 9.61 -12.46 3.86
CA SER A 195 10.55 -12.83 2.80
C SER A 195 10.05 -12.63 1.36
N PHE A 196 8.92 -11.96 1.16
CA PHE A 196 8.36 -11.66 -0.17
C PHE A 196 9.15 -10.58 -0.92
#